data_AF-A0A847Z3E7-F1
#
_entry.id   AF-A0A847Z3E7-F1
#
_cell.length_a   1.000
_cell.length_b   1.000
_cell.length_c   1.000
_cell.angle_alpha   90.00
_cell.angle_beta   90.00
_cell.angle_gamma   90.00
#
_symmetry.space_group_name_H-M   'P 1'
#
loop_
_entity.id
_entity.type
_entity.pdbx_description
1 polymer ?
#
loop_
_entity_poly.entity_id
_entity_poly.type
_entity_poly.pdbx_seq_one_letter_code
_entity_poly.pdbx_strand_id
1 'polypeptide(L)'
;MKVSQKVYCYTVIFIGCIIGFICIRQTVLSLGTSGHFAYDIISLLLLALVYVACNCMPLHVNENMTIDMTFMVIVAMVMTQSYEAAVFVIIIATPFYYEKDLKTNKVLNIFNIPLIKTLFNLANYIITTFLAGIIFEALGGVEGNISLPHVLLPYFGFVISMIFINTVILLILFYLEDKKGSLMFLLSALRSFIVNMIAAAPIGFFFAVLLNMSGGVYLSVLFTIPMLLARYSFKLYIKSKLQYEEMIRAFAKTIELKDPYTIGHSVRVEQYSLAIGMKMGLLPTRLERLKVAALLHDIGKIGIDDRILNKPSTLTGEERKQIQSHPENGTKILEDLTIDEKILIMIKQHHERYDAGGYPEHVASDKILLESSIISVADAFDAMTSDRPYRKGLS
;
A
#
# COMPACT_ATOMS: atom_id res chain seq x y z
N MET A 1 -16.03 -21.38 -6.39
CA MET A 1 -17.16 -20.45 -6.16
C MET A 1 -18.39 -21.26 -5.78
N LYS A 2 -19.09 -20.88 -4.70
CA LYS A 2 -20.41 -21.44 -4.34
C LYS A 2 -21.44 -21.08 -5.42
N VAL A 3 -22.56 -21.82 -5.50
CA VAL A 3 -23.62 -21.56 -6.49
C VAL A 3 -24.17 -20.13 -6.35
N SER A 4 -24.45 -19.69 -5.12
CA SER A 4 -24.92 -18.33 -4.81
C SER A 4 -23.96 -17.25 -5.31
N GLN A 5 -22.65 -17.45 -5.13
CA GLN A 5 -21.60 -16.54 -5.62
C GLN A 5 -21.61 -16.45 -7.16
N LYS A 6 -21.70 -17.59 -7.85
CA LYS A 6 -21.76 -17.60 -9.33
C LYS A 6 -23.00 -16.87 -9.82
N VAL A 7 -24.18 -17.16 -9.25
CA VAL A 7 -25.44 -16.50 -9.60
C VAL A 7 -25.30 -14.98 -9.45
N TYR A 8 -24.81 -14.52 -8.29
CA TYR A 8 -24.59 -13.09 -8.06
C TYR A 8 -23.63 -12.45 -9.08
N CYS A 9 -22.48 -13.08 -9.34
CA CYS A 9 -21.53 -12.56 -10.33
C CYS A 9 -22.17 -12.46 -11.72
N TYR A 10 -22.90 -13.49 -12.17
CA TYR A 10 -23.56 -13.45 -13.47
C TYR A 10 -24.69 -12.42 -13.54
N THR A 11 -25.43 -12.20 -12.44
CA THR A 11 -26.45 -11.14 -12.37
C THR A 11 -25.82 -9.76 -12.51
N VAL A 12 -24.75 -9.46 -11.78
CA VAL A 12 -24.03 -8.18 -11.89
C VAL A 12 -23.47 -8.01 -13.31
N ILE A 13 -22.87 -9.05 -13.88
CA ILE A 13 -22.37 -9.03 -15.27
C ILE A 13 -23.50 -8.73 -16.26
N PHE A 14 -24.64 -9.42 -16.13
CA PHE A 14 -25.78 -9.24 -17.02
C PHE A 14 -26.35 -7.81 -16.98
N ILE A 15 -26.54 -7.26 -15.77
CA ILE A 15 -26.98 -5.87 -15.60
C ILE A 15 -25.97 -4.90 -16.21
N GLY A 16 -24.67 -5.11 -15.94
CA GLY A 16 -23.60 -4.29 -16.50
C GLY A 16 -23.54 -4.34 -18.03
N CYS A 17 -23.80 -5.50 -18.65
CA CYS A 17 -23.88 -5.62 -20.11
C CYS A 17 -25.06 -4.84 -20.70
N ILE A 18 -26.24 -4.88 -20.06
CA ILE A 18 -27.42 -4.13 -20.51
C ILE A 18 -27.14 -2.62 -20.45
N ILE A 19 -26.67 -2.14 -19.30
CA ILE A 19 -26.34 -0.72 -19.09
C ILE A 19 -25.24 -0.30 -20.07
N GLY A 20 -24.19 -1.11 -20.19
CA GLY A 20 -23.09 -0.86 -21.12
C GLY A 20 -23.57 -0.71 -22.57
N PHE A 21 -24.48 -1.58 -23.03
CA PHE A 21 -25.06 -1.47 -24.36
C PHE A 21 -25.87 -0.18 -24.55
N ILE A 22 -26.67 0.21 -23.56
CA ILE A 22 -27.43 1.46 -23.57
C ILE A 22 -26.48 2.66 -23.67
N CYS A 23 -25.45 2.71 -22.84
CA CYS A 23 -24.45 3.78 -22.86
C CYS A 23 -23.69 3.84 -24.19
N ILE A 24 -23.26 2.69 -24.73
CA ILE A 24 -22.59 2.64 -26.05
C ILE A 24 -23.50 3.24 -27.12
N ARG A 25 -24.77 2.82 -27.16
CA ARG A 25 -25.74 3.33 -28.12
C ARG A 25 -25.90 4.85 -27.97
N GLN A 26 -26.08 5.35 -26.74
CA GLN A 26 -26.28 6.77 -26.48
C GLN A 26 -25.06 7.61 -26.89
N THR A 27 -23.85 7.16 -26.54
CA THR A 27 -22.60 7.81 -26.94
C THR A 27 -22.45 7.84 -28.46
N VAL A 28 -22.73 6.73 -29.15
CA VAL A 28 -22.66 6.66 -30.62
C VAL A 28 -23.69 7.59 -31.28
N LEU A 29 -24.91 7.67 -30.74
CA LEU A 29 -25.92 8.60 -31.23
C LEU A 29 -25.49 10.05 -31.02
N SER A 30 -24.97 10.39 -29.84
CA SER A 30 -24.45 11.72 -29.52
C SER A 30 -23.33 12.13 -30.47
N LEU A 31 -22.38 11.23 -30.76
CA LEU A 31 -21.34 11.44 -31.77
C LEU A 31 -21.93 11.68 -33.16
N GLY A 32 -22.91 10.88 -33.58
CA GLY A 32 -23.55 11.02 -34.89
C GLY A 32 -24.30 12.33 -35.08
N THR A 33 -24.78 12.93 -33.99
CA THR A 33 -25.45 14.25 -33.99
C THR A 33 -24.51 15.42 -33.73
N SER A 34 -23.23 15.17 -33.43
CA SER A 34 -22.33 16.24 -33.05
C SER A 34 -21.86 17.05 -34.26
N GLY A 35 -21.79 18.38 -34.08
CA GLY A 35 -21.20 19.28 -35.09
C GLY A 35 -19.68 19.15 -35.21
N HIS A 36 -19.05 18.32 -34.35
CA HIS A 36 -17.60 18.22 -34.17
C HIS A 36 -17.10 16.76 -34.11
N PHE A 37 -17.71 15.86 -34.89
CA PHE A 37 -17.47 14.41 -34.88
C PHE A 37 -15.99 13.99 -34.75
N ALA A 38 -15.10 14.56 -35.57
CA ALA A 38 -13.68 14.22 -35.55
C ALA A 38 -13.00 14.59 -34.23
N TYR A 39 -13.35 15.75 -33.66
CA TYR A 39 -12.83 16.19 -32.36
C TYR A 39 -13.33 15.30 -31.23
N ASP A 40 -14.62 14.94 -31.23
CA ASP A 40 -15.22 14.12 -30.17
C ASP A 40 -14.64 12.70 -30.15
N ILE A 41 -14.40 12.10 -31.32
CA ILE A 41 -13.71 10.81 -31.42
C ILE A 41 -12.28 10.90 -30.89
N ILE A 42 -11.53 11.93 -31.29
CA ILE A 42 -10.16 12.14 -30.81
C ILE A 42 -10.16 12.31 -29.29
N SER A 43 -11.12 13.05 -28.75
CA SER A 43 -11.33 13.23 -27.31
C SER A 43 -11.53 11.90 -26.59
N LEU A 44 -12.48 11.06 -27.05
CA LEU A 44 -12.75 9.76 -26.45
C LEU A 44 -11.55 8.81 -26.53
N LEU A 45 -10.82 8.79 -27.66
CA LEU A 45 -9.64 7.94 -27.82
C LEU A 45 -8.49 8.38 -26.90
N LEU A 46 -8.24 9.69 -26.78
CA LEU A 46 -7.21 10.21 -25.88
C LEU A 46 -7.57 9.98 -24.42
N LEU A 47 -8.83 10.14 -24.03
CA LEU A 47 -9.31 9.83 -22.69
C LEU A 47 -9.25 8.33 -22.38
N ALA A 48 -9.53 7.48 -23.37
CA ALA A 48 -9.32 6.04 -23.24
C ALA A 48 -7.84 5.69 -23.05
N LEU A 49 -6.92 6.34 -23.78
CA LEU A 49 -5.48 6.16 -23.58
C LEU A 49 -5.05 6.58 -22.17
N VAL A 50 -5.52 7.73 -21.68
CA VAL A 50 -5.26 8.20 -20.31
C VAL A 50 -5.83 7.22 -19.28
N TYR A 51 -7.06 6.72 -19.50
CA TYR A 51 -7.68 5.70 -18.66
C TYR A 51 -6.82 4.44 -18.60
N VAL A 52 -6.37 3.91 -19.75
CA VAL A 52 -5.49 2.72 -19.81
C VAL A 52 -4.22 2.99 -19.02
N ALA A 53 -3.57 4.13 -19.22
CA ALA A 53 -2.33 4.45 -18.52
C ALA A 53 -2.53 4.53 -16.99
N CYS A 54 -3.65 5.08 -16.53
CA CYS A 54 -4.02 5.12 -15.12
C CYS A 54 -4.33 3.73 -14.55
N ASN A 55 -5.06 2.91 -15.31
CA ASN A 55 -5.46 1.56 -14.93
C ASN A 55 -4.27 0.59 -14.85
N CYS A 56 -3.27 0.76 -15.71
CA CYS A 56 -2.09 -0.09 -15.78
C CYS A 56 -1.04 0.18 -14.68
N MET A 57 -1.23 1.23 -13.88
CA MET A 57 -0.32 1.60 -12.81
C MET A 57 -1.03 1.69 -11.47
N PRO A 58 -1.73 0.67 -10.92
CA PRO A 58 -2.36 0.79 -9.61
C PRO A 58 -1.32 1.08 -8.50
N LEU A 59 -1.70 1.93 -7.53
CA LEU A 59 -0.84 2.27 -6.38
C LEU A 59 -1.35 1.52 -5.16
N HIS A 60 -0.68 0.43 -4.84
CA HIS A 60 -0.97 -0.39 -3.66
C HIS A 60 -0.25 0.23 -2.45
N VAL A 61 -1.01 0.86 -1.58
CA VAL A 61 -0.47 1.48 -0.35
C VAL A 61 -0.19 0.41 0.70
N ASN A 62 -1.05 -0.61 0.79
CA ASN A 62 -0.85 -1.82 1.58
C ASN A 62 -1.67 -2.98 0.97
N GLU A 63 -1.69 -4.14 1.63
CA GLU A 63 -2.37 -5.34 1.10
C GLU A 63 -3.88 -5.16 0.87
N ASN A 64 -4.52 -4.22 1.58
CA ASN A 64 -5.97 -4.01 1.56
C ASN A 64 -6.38 -2.66 0.96
N MET A 65 -5.43 -1.84 0.49
CA MET A 65 -5.69 -0.47 0.06
C MET A 65 -4.95 -0.16 -1.24
N THR A 66 -5.73 0.11 -2.28
CA THR A 66 -5.26 0.53 -3.60
C THR A 66 -5.88 1.88 -3.93
N ILE A 67 -5.05 2.80 -4.43
CA ILE A 67 -5.50 4.08 -4.98
C ILE A 67 -5.71 3.91 -6.49
N ASP A 68 -6.97 3.95 -6.91
CA ASP A 68 -7.41 3.81 -8.30
C ASP A 68 -7.47 5.18 -8.97
N MET A 69 -6.61 5.39 -9.98
CA MET A 69 -6.55 6.66 -10.69
C MET A 69 -7.51 6.73 -11.85
N THR A 70 -8.09 5.61 -12.29
CA THR A 70 -9.11 5.65 -13.36
C THR A 70 -10.30 6.52 -12.93
N PHE A 71 -10.54 6.60 -11.62
CA PHE A 71 -11.52 7.48 -11.00
C PHE A 71 -11.44 8.94 -11.46
N MET A 72 -10.23 9.48 -11.64
CA MET A 72 -10.07 10.88 -12.06
C MET A 72 -10.63 11.11 -13.47
N VAL A 73 -10.44 10.14 -14.37
CA VAL A 73 -10.90 10.22 -15.77
C VAL A 73 -12.41 10.09 -15.79
N ILE A 74 -12.96 9.16 -15.01
CA ILE A 74 -14.41 8.95 -14.90
C ILE A 74 -15.09 10.22 -14.38
N VAL A 75 -14.63 10.77 -13.25
CA VAL A 75 -15.15 12.01 -12.67
C VAL A 75 -15.12 13.15 -13.70
N ALA A 76 -13.99 13.33 -14.37
CA ALA A 76 -13.82 14.42 -15.30
C ALA A 76 -14.73 14.28 -16.54
N MET A 77 -14.90 13.06 -17.05
CA MET A 77 -15.81 12.79 -18.15
C MET A 77 -17.27 13.04 -17.77
N VAL A 78 -17.72 12.60 -16.60
CA VAL A 78 -19.09 12.85 -16.12
C VAL A 78 -19.37 14.35 -15.95
N MET A 79 -18.35 15.13 -15.56
CA MET A 79 -18.50 16.57 -15.36
C MET A 79 -18.43 17.40 -16.66
N THR A 80 -17.81 16.89 -17.73
CA THR A 80 -17.53 17.67 -18.96
C THR A 80 -18.19 17.14 -20.22
N GLN A 81 -18.44 15.85 -20.26
CA GLN A 81 -19.17 15.12 -21.28
C GLN A 81 -20.33 14.45 -20.52
N SER A 82 -20.68 13.22 -20.87
CA SER A 82 -21.74 12.47 -20.19
C SER A 82 -21.22 11.25 -19.42
N TYR A 83 -22.03 10.72 -18.51
CA TYR A 83 -21.70 9.45 -17.83
C TYR A 83 -21.77 8.25 -18.79
N GLU A 84 -22.54 8.31 -19.87
CA GLU A 84 -22.54 7.30 -20.93
C GLU A 84 -21.22 7.31 -21.71
N ALA A 85 -20.66 8.49 -21.98
CA ALA A 85 -19.32 8.63 -22.58
C ALA A 85 -18.24 8.06 -21.66
N ALA A 86 -18.34 8.30 -20.34
CA ALA A 86 -17.44 7.71 -19.35
C ALA A 86 -17.53 6.17 -19.35
N VAL A 87 -18.75 5.61 -19.35
CA VAL A 87 -18.98 4.16 -19.46
C VAL A 87 -18.44 3.59 -20.78
N PHE A 88 -18.61 4.30 -21.89
CA PHE A 88 -18.05 3.92 -23.18
C PHE A 88 -16.52 3.81 -23.11
N VAL A 89 -15.84 4.81 -22.53
CA VAL A 89 -14.39 4.79 -22.33
C VAL A 89 -13.95 3.63 -21.46
N ILE A 90 -14.63 3.35 -20.34
CA ILE A 90 -14.35 2.19 -19.48
C ILE A 90 -14.38 0.89 -20.29
N ILE A 91 -15.40 0.70 -21.14
CA ILE A 91 -15.57 -0.51 -21.93
C ILE A 91 -14.46 -0.68 -22.97
N ILE A 92 -14.12 0.37 -23.73
CA ILE A 92 -13.09 0.27 -24.78
C ILE A 92 -11.67 0.20 -24.21
N ALA A 93 -11.44 0.75 -23.01
CA ALA A 93 -10.12 0.79 -22.39
C ALA A 93 -9.78 -0.48 -21.61
N THR A 94 -10.76 -1.14 -21.00
CA THR A 94 -10.55 -2.32 -20.13
C THR A 94 -9.76 -3.47 -20.79
N PRO A 95 -9.95 -3.82 -22.08
CA PRO A 95 -9.17 -4.85 -22.75
C PRO A 95 -7.66 -4.62 -22.76
N PHE A 96 -7.22 -3.37 -22.63
CA PHE A 96 -5.81 -2.99 -22.64
C PHE A 96 -5.16 -3.00 -21.25
N TYR A 97 -5.84 -3.55 -20.23
CA TYR A 97 -5.29 -3.69 -18.89
C TYR A 97 -3.99 -4.49 -18.87
N TYR A 98 -2.96 -3.90 -18.28
CA TYR A 98 -1.66 -4.49 -18.06
C TYR A 98 -1.11 -4.04 -16.71
N GLU A 99 -0.76 -4.98 -15.85
CA GLU A 99 -0.10 -4.70 -14.58
C GLU A 99 1.08 -5.66 -14.39
N LYS A 100 2.19 -5.17 -13.87
CA LYS A 100 3.28 -6.01 -13.39
C LYS A 100 3.32 -6.01 -11.86
N ASP A 101 3.08 -7.19 -11.27
CA ASP A 101 3.18 -7.42 -9.83
C ASP A 101 4.63 -7.21 -9.39
N LEU A 102 4.82 -6.31 -8.43
CA LEU A 102 6.14 -5.93 -7.94
C LEU A 102 6.84 -7.01 -7.11
N LYS A 103 6.07 -7.86 -6.42
CA LYS A 103 6.57 -8.94 -5.55
C LYS A 103 6.93 -10.16 -6.39
N THR A 104 6.04 -10.57 -7.30
CA THR A 104 6.19 -11.84 -8.03
C THR A 104 6.79 -11.68 -9.43
N ASN A 105 6.94 -10.45 -9.92
CA ASN A 105 7.26 -10.13 -11.33
C ASN A 105 6.26 -10.70 -12.35
N LYS A 106 5.14 -11.28 -11.91
CA LYS A 106 4.10 -11.78 -12.80
C LYS A 106 3.40 -10.62 -13.47
N VAL A 107 3.16 -10.78 -14.77
CA VAL A 107 2.32 -9.87 -15.53
C VAL A 107 0.88 -10.31 -15.34
N LEU A 108 -0.01 -9.37 -15.07
CA LEU A 108 -1.46 -9.53 -15.06
C LEU A 108 -2.03 -8.76 -16.26
N ASN A 109 -2.85 -9.43 -17.06
CA ASN A 109 -3.54 -8.86 -18.21
C ASN A 109 -4.86 -9.60 -18.43
N ILE A 110 -5.67 -9.14 -19.38
CA ILE A 110 -6.99 -9.74 -19.65
C ILE A 110 -6.93 -11.24 -20.01
N PHE A 111 -5.81 -11.72 -20.54
CA PHE A 111 -5.65 -13.11 -20.98
C PHE A 111 -5.27 -14.08 -19.85
N ASN A 112 -4.75 -13.58 -18.73
CA ASN A 112 -4.32 -14.42 -17.61
C ASN A 112 -5.12 -14.20 -16.31
N ILE A 113 -5.98 -13.17 -16.27
CA ILE A 113 -6.95 -12.97 -15.21
C ILE A 113 -8.20 -13.81 -15.53
N PRO A 114 -8.79 -14.52 -14.55
CA PRO A 114 -10.02 -15.27 -14.76
C PRO A 114 -11.13 -14.39 -15.38
N LEU A 115 -11.70 -14.83 -16.51
CA LEU A 115 -12.66 -14.04 -17.29
C LEU A 115 -13.84 -13.52 -16.45
N ILE A 116 -14.39 -14.36 -15.57
CA ILE A 116 -15.50 -13.96 -14.68
C ILE A 116 -15.10 -12.79 -13.78
N LYS A 117 -13.85 -12.76 -13.28
CA LYS A 117 -13.36 -11.66 -12.45
C LYS A 117 -13.24 -10.37 -13.25
N THR A 118 -12.70 -10.46 -14.48
CA THR A 118 -12.59 -9.30 -15.38
C THR A 118 -13.96 -8.74 -15.74
N LEU A 119 -14.89 -9.59 -16.17
CA LEU A 119 -16.24 -9.18 -16.54
C LEU A 119 -17.03 -8.63 -15.36
N PHE A 120 -16.89 -9.24 -14.18
CA PHE A 120 -17.54 -8.74 -12.96
C PHE A 120 -17.02 -7.35 -12.58
N ASN A 121 -15.70 -7.14 -12.58
CA ASN A 121 -15.12 -5.84 -12.29
C ASN A 121 -15.57 -4.79 -13.31
N LEU A 122 -15.52 -5.11 -14.61
CA LEU A 122 -16.01 -4.23 -15.67
C LEU A 122 -17.49 -3.87 -15.44
N ALA A 123 -18.35 -4.86 -15.22
CA ALA A 123 -19.77 -4.63 -14.97
C ALA A 123 -20.02 -3.79 -13.72
N ASN A 124 -19.24 -3.99 -12.65
CA ASN A 124 -19.29 -3.18 -11.45
C ASN A 124 -18.98 -1.71 -11.77
N TYR A 125 -17.86 -1.41 -12.45
CA TYR A 125 -17.52 -0.03 -12.85
C TYR A 125 -18.58 0.60 -13.78
N ILE A 126 -19.19 -0.18 -14.67
CA ILE A 126 -20.28 0.30 -15.54
C ILE A 126 -21.49 0.71 -14.69
N ILE A 127 -21.96 -0.18 -13.79
CA ILE A 127 -23.12 0.06 -12.94
C ILE A 127 -22.88 1.25 -12.02
N THR A 128 -21.71 1.31 -11.38
CA THR A 128 -21.40 2.37 -10.41
C THR A 128 -21.30 3.72 -11.09
N THR A 129 -20.64 3.81 -12.25
CA THR A 129 -20.51 5.05 -13.01
C THR A 129 -21.86 5.54 -13.52
N PHE A 130 -22.67 4.64 -14.08
CA PHE A 130 -24.00 4.97 -14.59
C PHE A 130 -24.94 5.47 -13.49
N LEU A 131 -25.08 4.72 -12.39
CA LEU A 131 -25.96 5.11 -11.30
C LEU A 131 -25.49 6.38 -10.58
N ALA A 132 -24.18 6.55 -10.40
CA ALA A 132 -23.63 7.78 -9.84
C ALA A 132 -23.84 8.97 -10.79
N GLY A 133 -23.75 8.75 -12.11
CA GLY A 133 -24.04 9.76 -13.14
C GLY A 133 -25.49 10.27 -13.09
N ILE A 134 -26.46 9.37 -12.91
CA ILE A 134 -27.86 9.77 -12.68
C ILE A 134 -27.98 10.66 -11.43
N ILE A 135 -27.26 10.33 -10.36
CA ILE A 135 -27.26 11.13 -9.13
C ILE A 135 -26.59 12.50 -9.35
N PHE A 136 -25.54 12.58 -10.17
CA PHE A 136 -24.93 13.85 -10.57
C PHE A 136 -25.95 14.78 -11.23
N GLU A 137 -26.70 14.29 -12.22
CA GLU A 137 -27.76 15.07 -12.88
C GLU A 137 -28.90 15.42 -11.93
N ALA A 138 -29.36 14.47 -11.12
CA ALA A 138 -30.45 14.66 -10.17
C ALA A 138 -30.14 15.74 -9.11
N LEU A 139 -28.85 15.93 -8.79
CA LEU A 139 -28.37 16.99 -7.89
C LEU A 139 -28.10 18.32 -8.61
N GLY A 140 -28.51 18.46 -9.87
CA GLY A 140 -28.37 19.68 -10.66
C GLY A 140 -27.02 19.80 -11.38
N GLY A 141 -26.27 18.70 -11.52
CA GLY A 141 -25.07 18.66 -12.35
C GLY A 141 -25.42 18.87 -13.82
N VAL A 142 -24.70 19.78 -14.47
CA VAL A 142 -24.84 20.04 -15.90
C VAL A 142 -23.47 19.85 -16.55
N GLU A 143 -23.43 19.04 -17.60
CA GLU A 143 -22.21 18.75 -18.37
C GLU A 143 -21.52 20.05 -18.82
N GLY A 144 -20.21 20.15 -18.58
CA GLY A 144 -19.40 21.33 -18.92
C GLY A 144 -19.62 22.54 -18.01
N ASN A 145 -20.62 22.56 -17.12
CA ASN A 145 -20.80 23.66 -16.17
C ASN A 145 -20.08 23.37 -14.84
N ILE A 146 -18.80 23.79 -14.77
CA ILE A 146 -17.94 23.61 -13.58
C ILE A 146 -17.88 24.88 -12.73
N SER A 147 -18.95 25.68 -12.70
CA SER A 147 -18.97 26.92 -11.92
C SER A 147 -19.07 26.64 -10.42
N LEU A 148 -18.14 27.21 -9.65
CA LEU A 148 -18.16 27.16 -8.19
C LEU A 148 -19.09 28.24 -7.61
N PRO A 149 -19.83 27.96 -6.53
CA PRO A 149 -19.84 26.70 -5.76
C PRO A 149 -20.87 25.67 -6.26
N HIS A 150 -21.69 26.01 -7.27
CA HIS A 150 -22.84 25.20 -7.69
C HIS A 150 -22.48 23.77 -8.08
N VAL A 151 -21.32 23.57 -8.74
CA VAL A 151 -20.86 22.23 -9.14
C VAL A 151 -20.47 21.33 -7.95
N LEU A 152 -20.23 21.88 -6.74
CA LEU A 152 -19.72 21.09 -5.61
C LEU A 152 -20.72 20.03 -5.14
N LEU A 153 -22.01 20.37 -5.05
CA LEU A 153 -23.04 19.43 -4.60
C LEU A 153 -23.18 18.21 -5.54
N PRO A 154 -23.41 18.39 -6.86
CA PRO A 154 -23.48 17.25 -7.77
C PRO A 154 -22.15 16.50 -7.88
N TYR A 155 -21.01 17.19 -7.82
CA TYR A 155 -19.68 16.56 -7.80
C TYR A 155 -19.48 15.64 -6.58
N PHE A 156 -19.70 16.13 -5.35
CA PHE A 156 -19.55 15.29 -4.17
C PHE A 156 -20.61 14.19 -4.11
N GLY A 157 -21.83 14.48 -4.57
CA GLY A 157 -22.89 13.50 -4.73
C GLY A 157 -22.48 12.35 -5.66
N PHE A 158 -21.88 12.65 -6.81
CA PHE A 158 -21.31 11.66 -7.72
C PHE A 158 -20.24 10.81 -7.03
N VAL A 159 -19.22 11.45 -6.44
CA VAL A 159 -18.09 10.76 -5.81
C VAL A 159 -18.54 9.82 -4.69
N ILE A 160 -19.37 10.32 -3.78
CA ILE A 160 -19.88 9.54 -2.64
C ILE A 160 -20.73 8.37 -3.15
N SER A 161 -21.60 8.60 -4.12
CA SER A 161 -22.50 7.57 -4.65
C SER A 161 -21.74 6.47 -5.39
N MET A 162 -20.75 6.84 -6.20
CA MET A 162 -19.94 5.87 -6.94
C MET A 162 -19.26 4.90 -5.98
N ILE A 163 -18.66 5.44 -4.91
CA ILE A 163 -17.95 4.59 -3.95
C ILE A 163 -18.92 3.81 -3.06
N PHE A 164 -20.04 4.40 -2.66
CA PHE A 164 -21.08 3.69 -1.91
C PHE A 164 -21.60 2.48 -2.69
N ILE A 165 -21.99 2.67 -3.96
CA ILE A 165 -22.51 1.60 -4.82
C ILE A 165 -21.46 0.52 -5.06
N ASN A 166 -20.22 0.92 -5.37
CA ASN A 166 -19.10 -0.01 -5.55
C ASN A 166 -18.86 -0.86 -4.29
N THR A 167 -18.89 -0.22 -3.12
CA THR A 167 -18.70 -0.88 -1.83
C THR A 167 -19.83 -1.87 -1.55
N VAL A 168 -21.08 -1.52 -1.81
CA VAL A 168 -22.23 -2.41 -1.64
C VAL A 168 -22.11 -3.64 -2.54
N ILE A 169 -21.77 -3.45 -3.82
CA ILE A 169 -21.61 -4.57 -4.78
C ILE A 169 -20.51 -5.54 -4.32
N LEU A 170 -19.38 -5.01 -3.83
CA LEU A 170 -18.27 -5.82 -3.32
C LEU A 170 -18.60 -6.48 -1.97
N LEU A 171 -19.30 -5.80 -1.06
CA LEU A 171 -19.72 -6.35 0.22
C LEU A 171 -20.59 -7.59 0.06
N ILE A 172 -21.56 -7.56 -0.87
CA ILE A 172 -22.40 -8.72 -1.17
C ILE A 172 -21.55 -9.87 -1.71
N LEU A 173 -20.60 -9.60 -2.61
CA LEU A 173 -19.68 -10.63 -3.12
C LEU A 173 -18.89 -11.29 -1.98
N PHE A 174 -18.29 -10.49 -1.09
CA PHE A 174 -17.49 -11.01 0.03
C PHE A 174 -18.33 -11.78 1.04
N TYR A 175 -19.55 -11.33 1.33
CA TYR A 175 -20.49 -12.05 2.18
C TYR A 175 -20.80 -13.44 1.62
N LEU A 176 -21.00 -13.55 0.30
CA LEU A 176 -21.24 -14.83 -0.38
C LEU A 176 -20.01 -15.75 -0.45
N GLU A 177 -18.79 -15.19 -0.33
CA GLU A 177 -17.54 -15.95 -0.24
C GLU A 177 -17.32 -16.62 1.13
N ASP A 178 -18.23 -16.46 2.09
CA ASP A 178 -18.09 -16.98 3.46
C ASP A 178 -16.88 -16.41 4.22
N LYS A 179 -16.26 -15.37 3.66
CA LYS A 179 -15.38 -14.47 4.39
C LYS A 179 -16.30 -13.62 5.25
N LYS A 180 -16.69 -14.16 6.41
CA LYS A 180 -17.57 -13.50 7.41
C LYS A 180 -17.39 -11.99 7.28
N GLY A 181 -18.42 -11.31 6.79
CA GLY A 181 -18.45 -9.87 6.57
C GLY A 181 -18.30 -9.15 7.91
N SER A 182 -17.06 -9.11 8.41
CA SER A 182 -16.76 -8.55 9.70
C SER A 182 -16.86 -7.04 9.58
N LEU A 183 -17.27 -6.39 10.67
CA LEU A 183 -17.16 -4.95 10.85
C LEU A 183 -15.76 -4.43 10.43
N MET A 184 -14.73 -5.24 10.60
CA MET A 184 -13.36 -4.93 10.21
C MET A 184 -13.16 -4.81 8.69
N PHE A 185 -13.84 -5.62 7.87
CA PHE A 185 -13.84 -5.45 6.42
C PHE A 185 -14.54 -4.15 6.01
N LEU A 186 -15.71 -3.87 6.60
CA LEU A 186 -16.44 -2.63 6.35
C LEU A 186 -15.60 -1.40 6.70
N LEU A 187 -14.94 -1.41 7.87
CA LEU A 187 -14.03 -0.34 8.30
C LEU A 187 -12.82 -0.21 7.34
N SER A 188 -12.28 -1.33 6.85
CA SER A 188 -11.20 -1.30 5.85
C SER A 188 -11.66 -0.70 4.52
N ALA A 189 -12.85 -1.06 4.03
CA ALA A 189 -13.43 -0.51 2.82
C ALA A 189 -13.68 1.00 2.95
N LEU A 190 -14.28 1.44 4.06
CA LEU A 190 -14.49 2.85 4.38
C LEU A 190 -13.18 3.64 4.48
N ARG A 191 -12.14 3.04 5.07
CA ARG A 191 -10.81 3.66 5.13
C ARG A 191 -10.21 3.84 3.73
N SER A 192 -10.27 2.80 2.89
CA SER A 192 -9.80 2.86 1.50
C SER A 192 -10.57 3.92 0.70
N PHE A 193 -11.87 4.08 0.96
CA PHE A 193 -12.70 5.12 0.38
C PHE A 193 -12.22 6.52 0.73
N ILE A 194 -12.04 6.82 2.01
CA ILE A 194 -11.61 8.16 2.45
C ILE A 194 -10.26 8.53 1.82
N VAL A 195 -9.35 7.56 1.74
CA VAL A 195 -8.04 7.76 1.09
C VAL A 195 -8.20 8.04 -0.41
N ASN A 196 -9.06 7.30 -1.12
CA ASN A 196 -9.33 7.57 -2.54
C ASN A 196 -10.03 8.92 -2.75
N MET A 197 -10.96 9.32 -1.87
CA MET A 197 -11.59 10.65 -1.96
C MET A 197 -10.57 11.77 -1.80
N ILE A 198 -9.68 11.69 -0.80
CA ILE A 198 -8.69 12.74 -0.55
C ILE A 198 -7.63 12.77 -1.66
N ALA A 199 -7.19 11.59 -2.13
CA ALA A 199 -6.10 11.48 -3.09
C ALA A 199 -6.53 11.71 -4.55
N ALA A 200 -7.66 11.12 -4.99
CA ALA A 200 -8.04 11.05 -6.39
C ALA A 200 -9.15 12.03 -6.79
N ALA A 201 -10.10 12.34 -5.90
CA ALA A 201 -11.24 13.18 -6.27
C ALA A 201 -10.81 14.62 -6.67
N PRO A 202 -9.97 15.33 -5.89
CA PRO A 202 -9.47 16.65 -6.30
C PRO A 202 -8.76 16.64 -7.64
N ILE A 203 -7.97 15.59 -7.92
CA ILE A 203 -7.29 15.42 -9.21
C ILE A 203 -8.32 15.27 -10.33
N GLY A 204 -9.39 14.49 -10.12
CA GLY A 204 -10.51 14.37 -11.06
C GLY A 204 -11.21 15.70 -11.33
N PHE A 205 -11.46 16.50 -10.29
CA PHE A 205 -12.03 17.85 -10.46
C PHE A 205 -11.10 18.77 -11.27
N PHE A 206 -9.81 18.82 -10.94
CA PHE A 206 -8.84 19.60 -11.71
C PHE A 206 -8.73 19.12 -13.17
N PHE A 207 -8.77 17.81 -13.38
CA PHE A 207 -8.79 17.23 -14.73
C PHE A 207 -10.06 17.64 -15.50
N ALA A 208 -11.21 17.70 -14.84
CA ALA A 208 -12.46 18.22 -15.42
C ALA A 208 -12.32 19.69 -15.84
N VAL A 209 -11.71 20.52 -14.97
CA VAL A 209 -11.42 21.92 -15.29
C VAL A 209 -10.52 22.01 -16.53
N LEU A 210 -9.46 21.20 -16.62
CA LEU A 210 -8.56 21.18 -17.79
C LEU A 210 -9.31 20.77 -19.05
N LEU A 211 -10.16 19.74 -19.01
CA LEU A 211 -10.95 19.30 -20.16
C LEU A 211 -11.91 20.38 -20.68
N ASN A 212 -12.42 21.24 -19.80
CA ASN A 212 -13.34 22.31 -20.17
C ASN A 212 -12.64 23.57 -20.74
N MET A 213 -11.30 23.62 -20.71
CA MET A 213 -10.54 24.71 -21.33
C MET A 213 -10.43 24.53 -22.84
N SER A 214 -10.11 25.61 -23.56
CA SER A 214 -9.79 25.52 -24.99
C SER A 214 -8.62 24.58 -25.23
N GLY A 215 -8.80 23.57 -26.08
CA GLY A 215 -7.81 22.50 -26.29
C GLY A 215 -7.66 21.55 -25.09
N GLY A 216 -8.65 21.50 -24.19
CA GLY A 216 -8.56 20.83 -22.89
C GLY A 216 -8.17 19.35 -22.93
N VAL A 217 -8.53 18.62 -23.98
CA VAL A 217 -8.10 17.23 -24.20
C VAL A 217 -6.58 17.11 -24.27
N TYR A 218 -5.90 18.02 -24.98
CA TYR A 218 -4.44 18.01 -25.09
C TYR A 218 -3.77 18.40 -23.78
N LEU A 219 -4.33 19.38 -23.06
CA LEU A 219 -3.86 19.78 -21.73
C LEU A 219 -3.99 18.63 -20.72
N SER A 220 -5.06 17.84 -20.84
CA SER A 220 -5.32 16.67 -19.99
C SER A 220 -4.32 15.54 -20.25
N VAL A 221 -3.98 15.28 -21.52
CA VAL A 221 -2.89 14.36 -21.87
C VAL A 221 -1.54 14.87 -21.34
N LEU A 222 -1.25 16.16 -21.51
CA LEU A 222 -0.02 16.78 -21.01
C LEU A 222 0.09 16.68 -19.48
N PHE A 223 -1.01 16.90 -18.75
CA PHE A 223 -1.08 16.76 -17.29
C PHE A 223 -0.91 15.32 -16.82
N THR A 224 -1.37 14.35 -17.62
CA THR A 224 -1.27 12.93 -17.29
C THR A 224 0.20 12.46 -17.21
N ILE A 225 1.09 13.00 -18.04
CA ILE A 225 2.51 12.60 -18.09
C ILE A 225 3.23 12.83 -16.74
N PRO A 226 3.30 14.05 -16.16
CA PRO A 226 3.97 14.27 -14.88
C PRO A 226 3.25 13.56 -13.73
N MET A 227 1.92 13.39 -13.81
CA MET A 227 1.17 12.63 -12.81
C MET A 227 1.57 11.14 -12.81
N LEU A 228 1.67 10.51 -13.99
CA LEU A 228 2.14 9.13 -14.12
C LEU A 228 3.59 8.99 -13.70
N LEU A 229 4.44 9.98 -13.99
CA LEU A 229 5.83 10.01 -13.52
C LEU A 229 5.90 10.08 -11.99
N ALA A 230 5.17 10.99 -11.36
CA ALA A 230 5.09 11.09 -9.90
C ALA A 230 4.62 9.77 -9.30
N ARG A 231 3.60 9.15 -9.90
CA ARG A 231 3.06 7.86 -9.48
C ARG A 231 4.06 6.71 -9.65
N TYR A 232 4.79 6.68 -10.75
CA TYR A 232 5.86 5.70 -10.97
C TYR A 232 6.97 5.87 -9.93
N SER A 233 7.36 7.10 -9.61
CA SER A 233 8.31 7.40 -8.53
C SER A 233 7.80 6.93 -7.17
N PHE A 234 6.52 7.15 -6.83
CA PHE A 234 5.93 6.60 -5.61
C PHE A 234 5.91 5.07 -5.60
N LYS A 235 5.59 4.43 -6.73
CA LYS A 235 5.62 2.97 -6.88
C LYS A 235 7.03 2.42 -6.64
N LEU A 236 8.06 3.06 -7.20
CA LEU A 236 9.46 2.71 -6.97
C LEU A 236 9.88 2.95 -5.51
N TYR A 237 9.42 4.03 -4.88
CA TYR A 237 9.69 4.32 -3.49
C TYR A 237 9.14 3.23 -2.56
N ILE A 238 7.87 2.82 -2.73
CA ILE A 238 7.27 1.73 -1.95
C ILE A 238 8.01 0.41 -2.19
N LYS A 239 8.38 0.12 -3.44
CA LYS A 239 9.19 -1.08 -3.77
C LYS A 239 10.53 -1.05 -3.03
N SER A 240 11.25 0.06 -3.09
CA SER A 240 12.53 0.25 -2.40
C SER A 240 12.38 0.05 -0.89
N LYS A 241 11.31 0.59 -0.28
CA LYS A 241 11.01 0.39 1.14
C LYS A 241 10.79 -1.09 1.49
N LEU A 242 10.03 -1.83 0.68
CA LEU A 242 9.82 -3.26 0.91
C LEU A 242 11.13 -4.06 0.78
N GLN A 243 11.93 -3.77 -0.25
CA GLN A 243 13.23 -4.42 -0.44
C GLN A 243 14.20 -4.13 0.71
N TYR A 244 14.16 -2.91 1.26
CA TYR A 244 14.92 -2.54 2.44
C TYR A 244 14.52 -3.37 3.68
N GLU A 245 13.22 -3.54 3.93
CA GLU A 245 12.76 -4.39 5.04
C GLU A 245 13.13 -5.87 4.82
N GLU A 246 13.01 -6.39 3.60
CA GLU A 246 13.41 -7.76 3.25
C GLU A 246 14.92 -7.97 3.47
N MET A 247 15.75 -6.98 3.12
CA MET A 247 17.19 -7.02 3.33
C MET A 247 17.56 -7.02 4.81
N ILE A 248 16.93 -6.17 5.64
CA ILE A 248 17.16 -6.16 7.10
C ILE A 248 16.83 -7.54 7.69
N ARG A 249 15.68 -8.12 7.31
CA ARG A 249 15.30 -9.46 7.78
C ARG A 249 16.26 -10.54 7.29
N ALA A 250 16.81 -10.42 6.08
CA ALA A 250 17.83 -11.34 5.57
C ALA A 250 19.15 -11.23 6.36
N PHE A 251 19.57 -10.03 6.76
CA PHE A 251 20.72 -9.83 7.64
C PHE A 251 20.48 -10.44 9.02
N ALA A 252 19.32 -10.16 9.63
CA ALA A 252 18.92 -10.77 10.90
C ALA A 252 19.02 -12.31 10.83
N LYS A 253 18.43 -12.91 9.79
CA LYS A 253 18.46 -14.36 9.56
C LYS A 253 19.87 -14.91 9.34
N THR A 254 20.74 -14.15 8.68
CA THR A 254 22.14 -14.56 8.45
C THR A 254 22.90 -14.70 9.77
N ILE A 255 22.67 -13.80 10.74
CA ILE A 255 23.26 -13.90 12.09
C ILE A 255 22.74 -15.13 12.81
N GLU A 256 21.42 -15.37 12.77
CA GLU A 256 20.79 -16.52 13.44
C GLU A 256 21.28 -17.86 12.88
N LEU A 257 21.68 -17.92 11.60
CA LEU A 257 22.32 -19.12 11.03
C LEU A 257 23.73 -19.37 11.60
N LYS A 258 24.43 -18.32 12.03
CA LYS A 258 25.76 -18.41 12.65
C LYS A 258 25.69 -18.77 14.14
N ASP A 259 24.60 -18.37 14.80
CA ASP A 259 24.27 -18.70 16.19
C ASP A 259 22.97 -19.52 16.23
N PRO A 260 23.00 -20.84 15.95
CA PRO A 260 21.80 -21.66 15.73
C PRO A 260 20.81 -21.69 16.89
N TYR A 261 21.24 -21.27 18.09
CA TYR A 261 20.39 -21.19 19.28
C TYR A 261 19.48 -19.95 19.28
N THR A 262 19.71 -19.02 18.36
CA THR A 262 18.97 -17.76 18.24
C THR A 262 17.93 -17.75 17.12
N ILE A 263 17.54 -18.90 16.57
CA ILE A 263 16.54 -18.95 15.49
C ILE A 263 15.22 -18.27 15.92
N GLY A 264 14.83 -17.25 15.18
CA GLY A 264 13.66 -16.41 15.44
C GLY A 264 13.80 -15.46 16.65
N HIS A 265 14.96 -15.40 17.29
CA HIS A 265 15.23 -14.52 18.44
C HIS A 265 15.07 -13.06 18.07
N SER A 266 15.72 -12.61 16.99
CA SER A 266 15.68 -11.20 16.60
C SER A 266 14.26 -10.75 16.26
N VAL A 267 13.43 -11.66 15.73
CA VAL A 267 12.00 -11.39 15.46
C VAL A 267 11.18 -11.31 16.76
N ARG A 268 11.45 -12.14 17.77
CA ARG A 268 10.76 -12.05 19.07
C ARG A 268 11.16 -10.78 19.82
N VAL A 269 12.45 -10.42 19.82
CA VAL A 269 12.95 -9.16 20.41
C VAL A 269 12.36 -7.94 19.69
N GLU A 270 12.24 -7.96 18.35
CA GLU A 270 11.50 -6.95 17.58
C GLU A 270 10.07 -6.80 18.11
N GLN A 271 9.33 -7.91 18.23
CA GLN A 271 7.93 -7.90 18.65
C GLN A 271 7.75 -7.39 20.08
N TYR A 272 8.57 -7.86 21.02
CA TYR A 272 8.53 -7.38 22.41
C TYR A 272 8.89 -5.91 22.51
N SER A 273 9.96 -5.48 21.83
CA SER A 273 10.39 -4.07 21.80
C SER A 273 9.30 -3.15 21.27
N LEU A 274 8.65 -3.53 20.17
CA LEU A 274 7.54 -2.79 19.59
C LEU A 274 6.32 -2.75 20.52
N ALA A 275 5.97 -3.85 21.17
CA ALA A 275 4.86 -3.89 22.13
C ALA A 275 5.12 -2.95 23.32
N ILE A 276 6.33 -2.97 23.88
CA ILE A 276 6.75 -2.07 24.96
C ILE A 276 6.69 -0.62 24.48
N GLY A 277 7.32 -0.30 23.34
CA GLY A 277 7.35 1.05 22.79
C GLY A 277 5.96 1.62 22.49
N MET A 278 5.04 0.80 21.96
CA MET A 278 3.65 1.23 21.73
C MET A 278 2.93 1.52 23.05
N LYS A 279 3.14 0.72 24.10
CA LYS A 279 2.55 0.96 25.42
C LYS A 279 3.13 2.20 26.11
N MET A 280 4.39 2.54 25.82
CA MET A 280 5.03 3.78 26.29
C MET A 280 4.65 5.01 25.45
N GLY A 281 3.82 4.87 24.41
CA GLY A 281 3.37 5.99 23.58
C GLY A 281 4.42 6.54 22.62
N LEU A 282 5.39 5.72 22.19
CA LEU A 282 6.37 6.14 21.19
C LEU A 282 5.71 6.47 19.84
N LEU A 283 6.17 7.55 19.20
CA LEU A 283 5.71 7.96 17.88
C LEU A 283 6.05 6.91 16.80
N PRO A 284 5.26 6.80 15.71
CA PRO A 284 5.50 5.83 14.63
C PRO A 284 6.93 5.84 14.07
N THR A 285 7.54 7.02 13.94
CA THR A 285 8.92 7.17 13.44
C THR A 285 9.96 6.63 14.42
N ARG A 286 9.71 6.68 15.74
CA ARG A 286 10.58 6.06 16.76
C ARG A 286 10.40 4.55 16.78
N LEU A 287 9.17 4.06 16.63
CA LEU A 287 8.89 2.63 16.53
C LEU A 287 9.54 2.01 15.29
N GLU A 288 9.58 2.70 14.15
CA GLU A 288 10.27 2.23 12.94
C GLU A 288 11.78 2.08 13.17
N ARG A 289 12.42 3.05 13.85
CA ARG A 289 13.84 2.94 14.24
C ARG A 289 14.07 1.79 15.23
N LEU A 290 13.23 1.70 16.27
CA LEU A 290 13.30 0.63 17.28
C LEU A 290 13.18 -0.76 16.65
N LYS A 291 12.28 -0.93 15.67
CA LYS A 291 12.11 -2.17 14.89
C LYS A 291 13.43 -2.58 14.22
N VAL A 292 14.06 -1.65 13.50
CA VAL A 292 15.31 -1.93 12.76
C VAL A 292 16.45 -2.24 13.73
N ALA A 293 16.60 -1.43 14.79
CA ALA A 293 17.61 -1.64 15.81
C ALA A 293 17.45 -3.00 16.52
N ALA A 294 16.22 -3.37 16.90
CA ALA A 294 15.93 -4.65 17.54
C ALA A 294 16.21 -5.85 16.61
N LEU A 295 15.94 -5.75 15.32
CA LEU A 295 16.24 -6.83 14.36
C LEU A 295 17.75 -7.03 14.14
N LEU A 296 18.53 -5.95 14.25
CA LEU A 296 19.96 -5.93 13.93
C LEU A 296 20.87 -5.82 15.16
N HIS A 297 20.33 -5.84 16.38
CA HIS A 297 21.11 -5.60 17.62
C HIS A 297 22.35 -6.51 17.72
N ASP A 298 22.22 -7.75 17.25
CA ASP A 298 23.24 -8.79 17.29
C ASP A 298 24.11 -8.91 16.02
N ILE A 299 23.98 -8.00 15.03
CA ILE A 299 24.68 -8.13 13.72
C ILE A 299 26.19 -8.23 13.83
N GLY A 300 26.80 -7.62 14.85
CA GLY A 300 28.24 -7.72 15.08
C GLY A 300 28.75 -9.10 15.49
N LYS A 301 27.87 -10.05 15.85
CA LYS A 301 28.26 -11.46 16.11
C LYS A 301 28.87 -12.13 14.87
N ILE A 302 28.61 -11.59 13.67
CA ILE A 302 29.24 -12.08 12.44
C ILE A 302 30.77 -11.93 12.43
N GLY A 303 31.33 -11.02 13.23
CA GLY A 303 32.78 -10.86 13.40
C GLY A 303 33.43 -11.79 14.44
N ILE A 304 32.64 -12.57 15.21
CA ILE A 304 33.14 -13.39 16.31
C ILE A 304 33.47 -14.82 15.84
N ASP A 305 34.55 -15.42 16.33
CA ASP A 305 34.93 -16.80 15.98
C ASP A 305 33.86 -17.81 16.43
N ASP A 306 33.48 -18.75 15.56
CA ASP A 306 32.43 -19.75 15.83
C ASP A 306 32.76 -20.63 17.03
N ARG A 307 34.06 -20.90 17.29
CA ARG A 307 34.51 -21.70 18.44
C ARG A 307 34.26 -20.99 19.77
N ILE A 308 34.16 -19.67 19.75
CA ILE A 308 33.89 -18.83 20.91
C ILE A 308 32.40 -18.61 21.06
N LEU A 309 31.72 -18.24 19.96
CA LEU A 309 30.29 -17.99 19.95
C LEU A 309 29.47 -19.22 20.35
N ASN A 310 29.86 -20.41 19.87
CA ASN A 310 29.16 -21.68 20.10
C ASN A 310 29.82 -22.55 21.19
N LYS A 311 30.69 -21.98 22.04
CA LYS A 311 31.42 -22.73 23.07
C LYS A 311 30.45 -23.33 24.11
N PRO A 312 30.48 -24.65 24.35
CA PRO A 312 29.56 -25.29 25.32
C PRO A 312 29.98 -25.14 26.79
N SER A 313 31.10 -24.47 27.06
CA SER A 313 31.65 -24.25 28.39
C SER A 313 31.83 -22.76 28.71
N THR A 314 32.16 -22.43 29.95
CA THR A 314 32.36 -21.04 30.38
C THR A 314 33.45 -20.36 29.55
N LEU A 315 33.14 -19.14 29.11
CA LEU A 315 34.07 -18.29 28.37
C LEU A 315 35.17 -17.79 29.30
N THR A 316 36.40 -17.73 28.79
CA THR A 316 37.50 -17.01 29.44
C THR A 316 37.26 -15.50 29.38
N GLY A 317 38.03 -14.73 30.16
CA GLY A 317 37.93 -13.27 30.15
C GLY A 317 38.16 -12.67 28.75
N GLU A 318 39.12 -13.21 27.99
CA GLU A 318 39.43 -12.74 26.63
C GLU A 318 38.34 -13.15 25.62
N GLU A 319 37.83 -14.37 25.70
CA GLU A 319 36.70 -14.84 24.89
C GLU A 319 35.44 -13.99 25.16
N ARG A 320 35.20 -13.63 26.43
CA ARG A 320 34.08 -12.77 26.82
C ARG A 320 34.22 -11.36 26.25
N LYS A 321 35.41 -10.75 26.31
CA LYS A 321 35.67 -9.44 25.69
C LYS A 321 35.39 -9.46 24.18
N GLN A 322 35.77 -10.54 23.51
CA GLN A 322 35.47 -10.69 22.08
C GLN A 322 33.96 -10.70 21.83
N ILE A 323 33.18 -11.48 22.56
CA ILE A 323 31.70 -11.45 22.43
C ILE A 323 31.14 -10.06 22.77
N GLN A 324 31.67 -9.38 23.80
CA GLN A 324 31.24 -8.03 24.18
C GLN A 324 31.57 -6.94 23.15
N SER A 325 32.41 -7.23 22.15
CA SER A 325 32.69 -6.30 21.04
C SER A 325 31.59 -6.25 19.98
N HIS A 326 30.62 -7.17 19.99
CA HIS A 326 29.60 -7.22 18.94
C HIS A 326 28.72 -5.97 18.81
N PRO A 327 28.41 -5.16 19.86
CA PRO A 327 27.69 -3.91 19.65
C PRO A 327 28.51 -2.94 18.78
N GLU A 328 29.82 -2.83 19.03
CA GLU A 328 30.71 -1.97 18.25
C GLU A 328 30.93 -2.51 16.83
N ASN A 329 31.13 -3.83 16.69
CA ASN A 329 31.24 -4.47 15.38
C ASN A 329 29.95 -4.26 14.59
N GLY A 330 28.80 -4.34 15.25
CA GLY A 330 27.50 -4.11 14.63
C GLY A 330 27.37 -2.69 14.11
N THR A 331 27.82 -1.69 14.87
CA THR A 331 27.88 -0.31 14.38
C THR A 331 28.83 -0.14 13.20
N LYS A 332 30.03 -0.73 13.24
CA LYS A 332 31.01 -0.66 12.14
C LYS A 332 30.51 -1.33 10.85
N ILE A 333 29.74 -2.41 10.95
CA ILE A 333 29.14 -3.06 9.78
C ILE A 333 28.10 -2.15 9.11
N LEU A 334 27.39 -1.34 9.91
CA LEU A 334 26.25 -0.55 9.45
C LEU A 334 26.59 0.92 9.17
N GLU A 335 27.76 1.41 9.56
CA GLU A 335 28.14 2.83 9.45
C GLU A 335 28.27 3.32 8.00
N ASP A 336 28.61 2.42 7.07
CA ASP A 336 28.68 2.72 5.63
C ASP A 336 27.30 2.77 4.95
N LEU A 337 26.24 2.34 5.63
CA LEU A 337 24.88 2.38 5.11
C LEU A 337 24.22 3.72 5.44
N THR A 338 23.30 4.18 4.59
CA THR A 338 22.45 5.35 4.87
C THR A 338 21.36 5.00 5.89
N ILE A 339 21.77 4.57 7.08
CA ILE A 339 20.89 4.25 8.20
C ILE A 339 20.85 5.42 9.19
N ASP A 340 19.73 5.59 9.87
CA ASP A 340 19.59 6.64 10.87
C ASP A 340 20.57 6.42 12.02
N GLU A 341 21.36 7.44 12.37
CA GLU A 341 22.38 7.38 13.43
C GLU A 341 21.80 6.88 14.76
N LYS A 342 20.54 7.19 15.07
CA LYS A 342 19.89 6.71 16.30
C LYS A 342 19.77 5.19 16.33
N ILE A 343 19.64 4.53 15.17
CA ILE A 343 19.63 3.06 15.09
C ILE A 343 21.00 2.52 15.48
N LEU A 344 22.09 3.14 15.01
CA LEU A 344 23.45 2.75 15.38
C LEU A 344 23.68 2.91 16.89
N ILE A 345 23.23 4.01 17.48
CA ILE A 345 23.32 4.24 18.93
C ILE A 345 22.53 3.16 19.70
N MET A 346 21.32 2.82 19.25
CA MET A 346 20.51 1.76 19.87
C MET A 346 21.23 0.40 19.84
N ILE A 347 21.82 0.05 18.69
CA ILE A 347 22.60 -1.18 18.54
C ILE A 347 23.86 -1.13 19.41
N LYS A 348 24.55 0.01 19.52
CA LYS A 348 25.74 0.11 20.37
C LYS A 348 25.40 -0.05 21.85
N GLN A 349 24.27 0.52 22.27
CA GLN A 349 23.89 0.64 23.67
C GLN A 349 22.99 -0.49 24.20
N HIS A 350 22.61 -1.48 23.40
CA HIS A 350 21.62 -2.50 23.83
C HIS A 350 22.11 -3.39 24.99
N HIS A 351 23.41 -3.35 25.32
CA HIS A 351 23.98 -3.98 26.51
C HIS A 351 24.47 -2.99 27.58
N GLU A 352 24.22 -1.70 27.39
CA GLU A 352 24.39 -0.71 28.44
C GLU A 352 23.38 -0.94 29.56
N ARG A 353 23.80 -0.67 30.79
CA ARG A 353 22.97 -0.93 31.97
C ARG A 353 22.71 0.36 32.73
N TYR A 354 21.55 0.42 33.37
CA TYR A 354 21.14 1.58 34.17
C TYR A 354 22.12 1.91 35.31
N ASP A 355 22.85 0.91 35.81
CA ASP A 355 23.89 1.05 36.85
C ASP A 355 25.29 1.37 36.29
N ALA A 356 25.40 1.70 34.99
CA ALA A 356 26.65 1.91 34.25
C ALA A 356 27.60 0.69 34.22
N GLY A 357 27.15 -0.49 34.69
CA GLY A 357 27.92 -1.74 34.64
C GLY A 357 27.80 -2.49 33.31
N GLY A 358 27.23 -1.85 32.28
CA GLY A 358 27.03 -2.42 30.94
C GLY A 358 28.29 -2.39 30.08
N TYR A 359 28.14 -2.53 28.77
CA TYR A 359 29.22 -2.40 27.77
C TYR A 359 28.60 -1.95 26.43
N PRO A 360 29.38 -1.38 25.49
CA PRO A 360 30.85 -1.21 25.47
C PRO A 360 31.39 0.08 26.11
N GLU A 361 30.56 1.10 26.32
CA GLU A 361 30.98 2.45 26.71
C GLU A 361 30.75 2.78 28.19
N HIS A 362 30.06 1.93 28.95
CA HIS A 362 29.72 2.15 30.36
C HIS A 362 28.94 3.46 30.55
N VAL A 363 27.94 3.65 29.70
CA VAL A 363 27.18 4.89 29.57
C VAL A 363 26.31 5.11 30.81
N ALA A 364 26.30 6.35 31.34
CA ALA A 364 25.40 6.73 32.42
C ALA A 364 23.93 6.65 31.96
N SER A 365 23.02 6.30 32.88
CA SER A 365 21.62 5.98 32.55
C SER A 365 20.85 7.10 31.83
N ASP A 366 21.21 8.36 32.07
CA ASP A 366 20.61 9.53 31.43
C ASP A 366 21.01 9.70 29.95
N LYS A 367 22.09 9.04 29.52
CA LYS A 367 22.62 9.07 28.15
C LYS A 367 22.27 7.82 27.34
N ILE A 368 21.70 6.79 27.98
CA ILE A 368 21.18 5.61 27.28
C ILE A 368 19.87 6.00 26.60
N LEU A 369 19.75 5.75 25.29
CA LEU A 369 18.47 5.97 24.62
C LEU A 369 17.43 5.04 25.23
N LEU A 370 16.22 5.57 25.46
CA LEU A 370 15.10 4.79 25.96
C LEU A 370 14.87 3.54 25.10
N GLU A 371 14.96 3.69 23.78
CA GLU A 371 14.86 2.58 22.82
C GLU A 371 15.93 1.50 23.04
N SER A 372 17.17 1.86 23.39
CA SER A 372 18.21 0.89 23.75
C SER A 372 17.81 0.10 24.99
N SER A 373 17.30 0.77 26.03
CA SER A 373 16.81 0.10 27.25
C SER A 373 15.63 -0.83 26.96
N ILE A 374 14.74 -0.44 26.06
CA ILE A 374 13.64 -1.31 25.62
C ILE A 374 14.19 -2.58 24.97
N ILE A 375 15.17 -2.47 24.07
CA ILE A 375 15.82 -3.63 23.44
C ILE A 375 16.49 -4.50 24.49
N SER A 376 17.24 -3.92 25.43
CA SER A 376 17.90 -4.68 26.51
C SER A 376 16.91 -5.51 27.34
N VAL A 377 15.76 -4.93 27.67
CA VAL A 377 14.70 -5.62 28.43
C VAL A 377 14.06 -6.73 27.59
N ALA A 378 13.77 -6.46 26.31
CA ALA A 378 13.19 -7.42 25.40
C ALA A 378 14.12 -8.61 25.13
N ASP A 379 15.41 -8.36 24.90
CA ASP A 379 16.46 -9.37 24.73
C ASP A 379 16.62 -10.23 25.99
N ALA A 380 16.78 -9.59 27.16
CA ALA A 380 16.87 -10.31 28.42
C ALA A 380 15.63 -11.19 28.69
N PHE A 381 14.43 -10.68 28.38
CA PHE A 381 13.20 -11.45 28.52
C PHE A 381 13.19 -12.67 27.59
N ASP A 382 13.46 -12.49 26.29
CA ASP A 382 13.51 -13.61 25.33
C ASP A 382 14.58 -14.65 25.72
N ALA A 383 15.74 -14.18 26.16
CA ALA A 383 16.83 -15.01 26.68
C ALA A 383 16.44 -15.81 27.92
N MET A 384 15.60 -15.24 28.80
CA MET A 384 15.10 -15.90 30.00
C MET A 384 14.06 -16.95 29.68
N THR A 385 13.17 -16.70 28.73
CA THR A 385 12.02 -17.57 28.42
C THR A 385 12.29 -18.61 27.33
N SER A 386 13.38 -18.48 26.57
CA SER A 386 13.75 -19.43 25.52
C SER A 386 14.66 -20.56 26.04
N ASP A 387 14.53 -21.74 25.45
CA ASP A 387 15.46 -22.85 25.68
C ASP A 387 16.86 -22.51 25.12
N ARG A 388 17.89 -22.79 25.91
CA ARG A 388 19.31 -22.62 25.56
C ARG A 388 20.04 -23.97 25.70
N PRO A 389 21.18 -24.17 25.02
CA PRO A 389 21.89 -25.47 25.04
C PRO A 389 22.25 -25.98 26.45
N TYR A 390 22.38 -25.07 27.41
CA TYR A 390 22.73 -25.36 28.81
C TYR A 390 21.57 -25.16 29.80
N ARG A 391 20.37 -24.73 29.38
CA ARG A 391 19.25 -24.43 30.30
C ARG A 391 17.90 -24.40 29.58
N LYS A 392 16.86 -25.00 30.17
CA LYS A 392 15.47 -24.77 29.74
C LYS A 392 15.03 -23.33 30.01
N GLY A 393 14.05 -22.84 29.24
CA GLY A 393 13.41 -21.56 29.48
C GLY A 393 12.82 -21.48 30.89
N LEU A 394 12.89 -20.29 31.50
CA LEU A 394 12.26 -20.01 32.78
C LEU A 394 10.74 -19.90 32.57
N SER A 395 9.96 -20.51 33.47
CA SER A 395 8.48 -20.54 33.46
C SER A 395 7.86 -19.47 34.33
#